data_AF-A0A7X2LQM3-F1
#
_entry.id   AF-A0A7X2LQM3-F1
#
_cell.length_a   1.000
_cell.length_b   1.000
_cell.length_c   1.000
_cell.angle_alpha   90.00
_cell.angle_beta   90.00
_cell.angle_gamma   90.00
#
_symmetry.space_group_name_H-M   'P 1'
#
loop_
_entity.id
_entity.type
_entity.pdbx_description
1 polymer ?
#
loop_
_entity_poly.entity_id
_entity_poly.type
_entity_poly.pdbx_seq_one_letter_code
_entity_poly.pdbx_strand_id
1 'polypeptide(L)'
;MSATALAVSHHMILVKNVAYLSVSAVEFTDRMRQVLSNAVAHISFSGGVNEAQARLMLRNAVEVELGQPRIEHPSYAQALRCAREMLAGELIPA
;
A
#
# COMPACT_ATOMS: atom_id res chain seq x y z
N MET A 1 8.39 -12.74 13.68
CA MET A 1 7.78 -11.54 13.07
C MET A 1 6.67 -11.04 13.98
N SER A 2 6.51 -9.73 14.17
CA SER A 2 5.38 -9.18 14.93
C SER A 2 4.07 -9.31 14.14
N ALA A 3 2.92 -9.28 14.84
CA ALA A 3 1.60 -9.28 14.21
C ALA A 3 1.44 -8.12 13.21
N THR A 4 1.94 -6.93 13.56
CA THR A 4 1.96 -5.74 12.71
C THR A 4 2.77 -5.96 11.42
N ALA A 5 3.94 -6.59 11.53
CA ALA A 5 4.76 -6.90 10.36
C ALA A 5 4.10 -7.91 9.42
N LEU A 6 3.40 -8.91 9.98
CA LEU A 6 2.60 -9.86 9.18
C LEU A 6 1.43 -9.16 8.48
N ALA A 7 0.72 -8.27 9.18
CA ALA A 7 -0.39 -7.49 8.61
C ALA A 7 0.08 -6.59 7.46
N VAL A 8 1.22 -5.91 7.62
CA VAL A 8 1.83 -5.10 6.55
C VAL A 8 2.18 -5.99 5.35
N SER A 9 2.88 -7.10 5.57
CA SER A 9 3.25 -8.03 4.49
C SER A 9 2.02 -8.59 3.75
N HIS A 10 0.97 -8.94 4.49
CA HIS A 10 -0.27 -9.44 3.91
C HIS A 10 -0.95 -8.38 3.03
N HIS A 11 -1.12 -7.15 3.54
CA HIS A 11 -1.77 -6.09 2.77
C HIS A 11 -0.93 -5.59 1.59
N MET A 12 0.39 -5.70 1.66
CA MET A 12 1.25 -5.43 0.51
C MET A 12 0.95 -6.34 -0.68
N ILE A 13 0.51 -7.59 -0.47
CA ILE A 13 0.09 -8.46 -1.59
C ILE A 13 -1.09 -7.83 -2.35
N LEU A 14 -2.07 -7.29 -1.61
CA LEU A 14 -3.24 -6.65 -2.22
C LEU A 14 -2.86 -5.36 -2.95
N VAL A 15 -1.98 -4.54 -2.37
CA VAL A 15 -1.46 -3.32 -3.01
C VAL A 15 -0.77 -3.66 -4.33
N LYS A 16 0.09 -4.68 -4.34
CA LYS A 16 0.77 -5.14 -5.56
C LYS A 16 -0.24 -5.63 -6.60
N ASN A 17 -1.23 -6.43 -6.21
CA ASN A 17 -2.25 -6.92 -7.13
C ASN A 17 -3.04 -5.78 -7.79
N VAL A 18 -3.42 -4.76 -7.03
CA VAL A 18 -4.09 -3.57 -7.59
C VAL A 18 -3.15 -2.78 -8.50
N ALA A 19 -1.87 -2.64 -8.12
CA ALA A 19 -0.88 -2.00 -8.96
C ALA A 19 -0.68 -2.74 -10.30
N TYR A 20 -0.74 -4.07 -10.32
CA TYR A 20 -0.66 -4.86 -11.55
C TYR A 20 -1.83 -4.62 -12.52
N LEU A 21 -3.00 -4.20 -12.04
CA LEU A 21 -4.13 -3.83 -12.91
C LEU A 21 -3.77 -2.68 -13.87
N SER A 22 -2.88 -1.78 -13.44
CA SER A 22 -2.40 -0.67 -14.28
C SER A 22 -1.63 -1.14 -15.52
N VAL A 23 -1.03 -2.33 -15.49
CA VAL A 23 -0.35 -2.94 -16.64
C VAL A 23 -1.36 -3.28 -17.74
N SER A 24 -2.58 -3.64 -17.36
CA SER A 24 -3.70 -3.92 -18.27
C SER A 24 -4.55 -2.69 -18.59
N ALA A 25 -4.06 -1.48 -18.32
CA ALA A 25 -4.78 -0.20 -18.48
C ALA A 25 -6.14 -0.13 -17.75
N VAL A 26 -6.31 -0.93 -16.70
CA VAL A 26 -7.52 -0.90 -15.87
C VAL A 26 -7.40 0.21 -14.83
N GLU A 27 -8.47 0.99 -14.68
CA GLU A 27 -8.58 2.00 -13.63
C GLU A 27 -8.37 1.37 -12.24
N PHE A 28 -7.37 1.87 -11.51
CA PHE A 28 -6.92 1.28 -10.25
C PHE A 28 -7.06 2.23 -9.06
N THR A 29 -7.21 3.54 -9.28
CA THR A 29 -7.11 4.58 -8.24
C THR A 29 -8.08 4.37 -7.08
N ASP A 30 -9.37 4.14 -7.36
CA ASP A 30 -10.38 3.95 -6.31
C ASP A 30 -10.18 2.64 -5.55
N ARG A 31 -9.82 1.57 -6.26
CA ARG A 31 -9.49 0.28 -5.65
C ARG A 31 -8.26 0.38 -4.77
N MET A 32 -7.24 1.12 -5.22
CA MET A 32 -6.02 1.36 -4.46
C MET A 32 -6.34 2.13 -3.18
N ARG A 33 -7.11 3.21 -3.28
CA ARG A 33 -7.55 3.99 -2.10
C ARG A 33 -8.27 3.11 -1.09
N GLN A 34 -9.21 2.28 -1.53
CA GLN A 34 -9.97 1.39 -0.65
C GLN A 34 -9.05 0.33 0.02
N VAL A 35 -8.16 -0.30 -0.75
CA VAL A 35 -7.20 -1.28 -0.22
C VAL A 35 -6.28 -0.65 0.82
N LEU A 36 -5.78 0.56 0.57
CA LEU A 36 -4.91 1.26 1.51
C LEU A 36 -5.65 1.67 2.79
N SER A 37 -6.89 2.19 2.68
CA SER A 37 -7.73 2.51 3.85
C SER A 37 -7.97 1.29 4.73
N ASN A 38 -8.42 0.18 4.13
CA ASN A 38 -8.66 -1.06 4.86
C ASN A 38 -7.39 -1.60 5.51
N ALA A 39 -6.25 -1.53 4.80
CA ALA A 39 -4.98 -1.98 5.32
C ALA A 39 -4.54 -1.16 6.54
N VAL A 40 -4.65 0.16 6.47
CA VAL A 40 -4.31 1.07 7.57
C VAL A 40 -5.19 0.81 8.79
N ALA A 41 -6.52 0.73 8.61
CA ALA A 41 -7.45 0.43 9.68
C ALA A 41 -7.15 -0.93 10.34
N HIS A 42 -6.90 -1.96 9.54
CA HIS A 42 -6.59 -3.30 10.06
C HIS A 42 -5.24 -3.34 10.79
N ILE A 43 -4.20 -2.70 10.25
CA ILE A 43 -2.88 -2.63 10.89
C ILE A 43 -2.97 -1.85 12.21
N SER A 44 -3.72 -0.75 12.24
CA SER A 44 -3.91 0.02 13.48
C SER A 44 -4.64 -0.80 14.55
N PHE A 45 -5.73 -1.47 14.17
CA PHE A 45 -6.53 -2.27 15.10
C PHE A 45 -5.80 -3.52 15.59
N SER A 46 -5.24 -4.32 14.68
CA SER A 46 -4.63 -5.62 14.98
C SER A 46 -3.17 -5.52 15.46
N GLY A 47 -2.46 -4.48 15.04
CA GLY A 47 -1.04 -4.29 15.31
C GLY A 47 -0.74 -3.51 16.58
N GLY A 48 -1.78 -2.99 17.26
CA GLY A 48 -1.62 -2.17 18.47
C GLY A 48 -0.85 -0.86 18.23
N VAL A 49 -0.85 -0.38 16.98
CA VAL A 49 -0.21 0.89 16.59
C VAL A 49 -1.26 1.91 16.24
N ASN A 50 -0.96 3.20 16.41
CA ASN A 50 -1.87 4.24 15.94
C ASN A 50 -1.90 4.29 14.42
N GLU A 51 -2.92 4.96 13.88
CA GLU A 51 -3.16 5.02 12.45
C GLU A 51 -2.00 5.69 11.67
N ALA A 52 -1.41 6.76 12.22
CA ALA A 52 -0.27 7.44 11.61
C ALA A 52 0.94 6.50 11.46
N GLN A 53 1.19 5.68 12.47
CA GLN A 53 2.23 4.67 12.45
C GLN A 53 1.89 3.53 11.48
N ALA A 54 0.63 3.09 11.41
CA ALA A 54 0.16 2.12 10.42
C ALA A 54 0.37 2.62 8.98
N ARG A 55 0.00 3.87 8.68
CA ARG A 55 0.24 4.53 7.39
C ARG A 55 1.74 4.58 7.06
N LEU A 56 2.57 5.00 8.02
CA LEU A 56 4.02 5.06 7.85
C LEU A 56 4.61 3.69 7.54
N MET A 57 4.22 2.65 8.28
CA MET A 57 4.72 1.29 8.07
C MET A 57 4.33 0.76 6.68
N LEU A 58 3.09 0.98 6.25
CA LEU A 58 2.63 0.57 4.92
C LEU A 58 3.33 1.37 3.81
N ARG A 59 3.53 2.68 4.01
CA ARG A 59 4.25 3.55 3.06
C ARG A 59 5.69 3.08 2.87
N ASN A 60 6.38 2.78 3.97
CA ASN A 60 7.75 2.28 3.92
C ASN A 60 7.81 0.92 3.18
N ALA A 61 6.80 0.06 3.35
CA ALA A 61 6.73 -1.20 2.61
C ALA A 61 6.53 -0.98 1.08
N VAL A 62 5.74 0.02 0.69
CA VAL A 62 5.61 0.44 -0.71
C VAL A 62 6.94 1.00 -1.24
N GLU A 63 7.66 1.80 -0.46
CA GLU A 63 8.97 2.33 -0.83
C GLU A 63 10.03 1.23 -1.01
N VAL A 64 10.03 0.23 -0.13
CA VAL A 64 10.89 -0.96 -0.28
C VAL A 64 10.58 -1.68 -1.59
N GLU A 65 9.31 -1.85 -1.95
CA GLU A 65 8.92 -2.45 -3.23
C GLU A 65 9.36 -1.60 -4.42
N LEU A 66 9.23 -0.27 -4.32
CA LEU A 66 9.71 0.67 -5.35
C LEU A 66 11.24 0.67 -5.52
N GLY A 67 11.98 0.23 -4.50
CA GLY A 67 13.43 0.06 -4.54
C GLY A 67 13.89 -1.31 -5.07
N GLN A 68 12.97 -2.24 -5.29
CA GLN A 68 13.31 -3.57 -5.82
C GLN A 68 13.81 -3.43 -7.27
N PRO A 69 14.93 -4.06 -7.64
CA PRO A 69 15.45 -4.02 -9.01
C PRO A 69 14.53 -4.69 -10.05
N ARG A 70 13.50 -5.40 -9.59
CA ARG A 70 12.55 -6.18 -10.41
C ARG A 70 11.22 -5.50 -10.65
N ILE A 71 11.16 -4.16 -10.70
CA ILE A 71 9.92 -3.51 -11.10
C ILE A 71 9.64 -3.82 -12.57
N GLU A 72 8.67 -4.71 -12.76
CA GLU A 72 8.43 -5.38 -14.04
C GLU A 72 7.88 -4.43 -15.13
N HIS A 73 7.19 -3.35 -14.73
CA HIS A 73 6.50 -2.47 -15.67
C HIS A 73 6.44 -1.00 -15.21
N PRO A 74 6.61 0.00 -16.09
CA PRO A 74 6.49 1.42 -15.74
C PRO A 74 5.14 1.79 -15.12
N SER A 75 4.03 1.26 -15.65
CA SER A 75 2.68 1.49 -15.08
C SER A 75 2.55 0.94 -13.67
N TYR A 76 3.10 -0.25 -13.39
CA TYR A 76 3.12 -0.83 -12.05
C TYR A 76 3.90 0.06 -11.08
N ALA A 77 5.08 0.54 -11.50
CA ALA A 77 5.87 1.51 -10.74
C ALA A 77 5.08 2.79 -10.43
N GLN A 78 4.35 3.30 -11.43
CA GLN A 78 3.52 4.50 -11.29
C GLN A 78 2.35 4.27 -10.32
N ALA A 79 1.70 3.11 -10.39
CA ALA A 79 0.64 2.76 -9.44
C ALA A 79 1.16 2.65 -8.00
N LEU A 80 2.36 2.12 -7.79
CA LEU A 80 3.00 2.11 -6.46
C LEU A 80 3.41 3.51 -5.99
N ARG A 81 3.89 4.39 -6.87
CA ARG A 81 4.14 5.81 -6.52
C ARG A 81 2.86 6.52 -6.10
N CYS A 82 1.77 6.27 -6.81
CA CYS A 82 0.44 6.77 -6.47
C CYS A 82 0.00 6.27 -5.08
N ALA A 83 0.18 4.97 -4.80
CA ALA A 83 -0.11 4.40 -3.47
C ALA A 83 0.73 5.06 -2.35
N ARG A 84 2.02 5.29 -2.59
CA ARG A 84 2.92 6.00 -1.66
C ARG A 84 2.42 7.43 -1.38
N GLU A 85 1.99 8.14 -2.41
CA GLU A 85 1.45 9.51 -2.27
C GLU A 85 0.11 9.53 -1.54
N MET A 86 -0.79 8.58 -1.81
CA MET A 86 -2.03 8.42 -1.05
C MET A 86 -1.77 8.19 0.43
N LEU A 87 -0.77 7.38 0.77
CA LEU A 87 -0.36 7.14 2.17
C LEU A 87 0.36 8.32 2.82
N ALA A 88 0.98 9.20 2.01
CA ALA A 88 1.63 10.40 2.50
C ALA A 88 0.65 11.57 2.72
N GLY A 89 -0.45 11.61 1.97
CA GLY A 89 -1.52 12.59 2.14
C GLY A 89 -2.61 12.13 3.12
N GLU A 90 -3.46 13.05 3.55
CA GLU A 90 -4.75 12.75 4.19
C GLU A 90 -5.81 12.24 3.18
N LEU A 91 -5.37 11.72 2.03
CA LEU A 91 -6.24 11.27 0.94
C LEU A 91 -6.93 9.94 1.24
N ILE A 92 -6.63 9.34 2.38
CA ILE A 92 -7.26 8.12 2.86
C ILE A 92 -8.01 8.53 4.14
N PRO A 93 -9.35 8.41 4.18
CA PRO A 93 -10.10 8.71 5.39
C PRO A 93 -9.64 7.81 6.54
N ALA A 94 -9.60 8.40 7.74
CA ALA A 94 -9.38 7.70 9.00
C ALA A 94 -10.48 6.65 9.25
#